data_AF-A0A963LVZ2-F1
#
_entry.id   AF-A0A963LVZ2-F1
#
_cell.length_a   1.000
_cell.length_b   1.000
_cell.length_c   1.000
_cell.angle_alpha   90.00
_cell.angle_beta   90.00
_cell.angle_gamma   90.00
#
_symmetry.space_group_name_H-M   'P 1'
#
loop_
_entity.id
_entity.type
_entity.pdbx_description
1 polymer ?
#
loop_
_entity_poly.entity_id
_entity_poly.type
_entity_poly.pdbx_seq_one_letter_code
_entity_poly.pdbx_strand_id
1 'polypeptide(L)'
;NVWTSRPGVEYAWFNNVETKPGIGYPKEWENQTRWNGGWTRKADGSIVPKQGGKWSLLMKIFSNPNLPQIDDYYEPFTFDYEHLQSAPESKAAPTARPRSLITGQRMEKIEWGPNWEEILGGEFSKRSQDANLANFEQVQKDMVGQFEN
;
A
#
# COMPACT_ATOMS: atom_id res chain seq x y z
N ASN A 1 -7.84 15.58 -6.40
CA ASN A 1 -8.44 16.80 -6.97
C ASN A 1 -9.02 17.74 -5.93
N VAL A 2 -9.97 17.31 -5.07
CA VAL A 2 -10.58 18.24 -4.08
C VAL A 2 -9.85 18.27 -2.73
N TRP A 3 -9.51 17.11 -2.16
CA TRP A 3 -9.13 17.02 -0.74
C TRP A 3 -7.63 16.74 -0.49
N THR A 4 -7.02 15.86 -1.30
CA THR A 4 -5.70 15.28 -1.03
C THR A 4 -4.64 15.63 -2.10
N SER A 5 -4.77 16.78 -2.76
CA SER A 5 -3.81 17.24 -3.78
C SER A 5 -2.69 18.14 -3.23
N ARG A 6 -2.57 18.26 -1.90
CA ARG A 6 -1.57 19.11 -1.23
C ARG A 6 -0.35 18.28 -0.80
N PRO A 7 0.85 18.90 -0.70
CA PRO A 7 2.02 18.26 -0.11
C PRO A 7 1.74 17.71 1.30
N GLY A 8 2.25 16.51 1.59
CA GLY A 8 2.00 15.72 2.79
C GLY A 8 0.80 14.77 2.71
N VAL A 9 -0.05 14.86 1.68
CA VAL A 9 -1.23 13.99 1.49
C VAL A 9 -1.39 13.49 0.05
N GLU A 10 -0.41 13.75 -0.82
CA GLU A 10 -0.39 13.30 -2.22
C GLU A 10 -0.32 11.77 -2.35
N TYR A 11 0.20 11.08 -1.34
CA TYR A 11 0.20 9.62 -1.26
C TYR A 11 -1.15 9.08 -0.79
N ALA A 12 -2.01 9.91 -0.17
CA ALA A 12 -3.20 9.49 0.55
C ALA A 12 -4.47 9.51 -0.31
N TRP A 13 -5.11 8.35 -0.41
CA TRP A 13 -6.34 8.15 -1.15
C TRP A 13 -7.50 7.90 -0.18
N PHE A 14 -8.22 8.97 0.19
CA PHE A 14 -9.40 8.85 1.09
C PHE A 14 -10.49 7.93 0.53
N ASN A 15 -10.59 7.88 -0.79
CA ASN A 15 -11.38 6.89 -1.50
C ASN A 15 -10.44 6.16 -2.46
N ASN A 16 -10.15 4.90 -2.17
CA ASN A 16 -9.40 3.99 -3.02
C ASN A 16 -10.30 2.81 -3.47
N VAL A 17 -9.90 2.15 -4.54
CA VAL A 17 -10.55 0.94 -5.06
C VAL A 17 -9.46 -0.12 -5.23
N GLU A 18 -9.76 -1.35 -4.88
CA GLU A 18 -8.81 -2.46 -4.86
C GLU A 18 -9.35 -3.63 -5.68
N THR A 19 -8.49 -4.30 -6.44
CA THR A 19 -8.83 -5.56 -7.11
C THR A 19 -8.62 -6.73 -6.15
N LYS A 20 -9.55 -7.69 -6.15
CA LYS A 20 -9.48 -8.90 -5.33
C LYS A 20 -9.33 -10.17 -6.19
N PRO A 21 -8.53 -11.16 -5.77
CA PRO A 21 -7.72 -11.17 -4.55
C PRO A 21 -6.47 -10.28 -4.67
N GLY A 22 -6.09 -9.64 -3.56
CA GLY A 22 -4.95 -8.71 -3.46
C GLY A 22 -4.75 -8.18 -2.03
N ILE A 23 -3.54 -7.70 -1.71
CA ILE A 23 -3.19 -7.22 -0.37
C ILE A 23 -3.64 -5.78 -0.10
N GLY A 24 -3.99 -5.02 -1.14
CA GLY A 24 -4.68 -3.74 -1.03
C GLY A 24 -3.79 -2.56 -0.64
N TYR A 25 -4.43 -1.49 -0.16
CA TYR A 25 -3.80 -0.21 0.14
C TYR A 25 -4.25 0.35 1.52
N PRO A 26 -3.33 0.55 2.48
CA PRO A 26 -1.94 0.10 2.48
C PRO A 26 -1.85 -1.43 2.41
N LYS A 27 -0.66 -1.94 2.08
CA LYS A 27 -0.38 -3.37 1.93
C LYS A 27 -0.86 -4.16 3.16
N GLU A 28 -1.63 -5.22 2.90
CA GLU A 28 -2.22 -6.11 3.90
C GLU A 28 -3.10 -5.42 4.96
N TRP A 29 -3.78 -4.31 4.64
CA TRP A 29 -4.54 -3.55 5.65
C TRP A 29 -5.59 -4.39 6.42
N GLU A 30 -6.09 -5.48 5.84
CA GLU A 30 -7.01 -6.43 6.46
C GLU A 30 -6.35 -7.34 7.52
N ASN A 31 -5.03 -7.51 7.48
CA ASN A 31 -4.27 -8.36 8.39
C ASN A 31 -4.13 -7.74 9.78
N GLN A 32 -5.13 -7.96 10.64
CA GLN A 32 -5.11 -7.40 11.99
C GLN A 32 -4.12 -8.08 12.94
N THR A 33 -3.49 -9.19 12.55
CA THR A 33 -2.36 -9.77 13.32
C THR A 33 -1.11 -8.91 13.15
N ARG A 34 -0.95 -8.28 11.98
CA ARG A 34 0.10 -7.30 11.68
C ARG A 34 -0.25 -5.91 12.21
N TRP A 35 -1.41 -5.36 11.82
CA TRP A 35 -1.73 -3.94 12.04
C TRP A 35 -2.36 -3.63 13.40
N ASN A 36 -2.87 -4.66 14.08
CA ASN A 36 -3.54 -4.52 15.38
C ASN A 36 -4.66 -3.46 15.38
N GLY A 37 -5.36 -3.27 14.26
CA GLY A 37 -6.52 -2.39 14.17
C GLY A 37 -7.76 -2.96 14.85
N GLY A 38 -8.76 -2.10 15.05
CA GLY A 38 -10.06 -2.48 15.62
C GLY A 38 -10.04 -2.77 17.13
N TRP A 39 -10.98 -3.62 17.56
CA TRP A 39 -11.29 -3.88 18.96
C TRP A 39 -11.25 -5.37 19.28
N THR A 40 -10.91 -5.72 20.52
CA THR A 40 -11.06 -7.05 21.10
C THR A 40 -12.12 -7.02 22.18
N ARG A 41 -13.06 -7.96 22.11
CA ARG A 41 -14.08 -8.17 23.15
C ARG A 41 -13.51 -9.09 24.24
N LYS A 42 -13.55 -8.65 25.48
CA LYS A 42 -13.16 -9.44 26.66
C LYS A 42 -14.26 -10.41 27.07
N ALA A 43 -13.92 -11.35 27.94
CA ALA A 43 -14.86 -12.32 28.51
C ALA A 43 -16.01 -11.65 29.28
N ASP A 44 -15.75 -10.52 29.93
CA ASP A 44 -16.75 -9.69 30.63
C ASP A 44 -17.66 -8.87 29.70
N GLY A 45 -17.45 -8.99 28.38
CA GLY A 45 -18.21 -8.27 27.35
C GLY A 45 -17.75 -6.85 27.07
N SER A 46 -16.80 -6.31 27.83
CA SER A 46 -16.18 -5.02 27.53
C SER A 46 -15.27 -5.11 26.30
N ILE A 47 -15.00 -3.97 25.67
CA ILE A 47 -14.09 -3.87 24.51
C ILE A 47 -12.83 -3.10 24.87
N VAL A 48 -11.72 -3.50 24.27
CA VAL A 48 -10.45 -2.79 24.32
C VAL A 48 -9.85 -2.68 22.92
N PRO A 49 -9.13 -1.59 22.57
CA PRO A 49 -8.42 -1.53 21.30
C PRO A 49 -7.46 -2.71 21.19
N LYS A 50 -7.35 -3.31 19.99
CA LYS A 50 -6.44 -4.43 19.78
C LYS A 50 -4.96 -4.03 19.99
N GLN A 51 -4.65 -2.74 19.80
CA GLN A 51 -3.34 -2.15 20.13
C GLN A 51 -3.02 -2.06 21.64
N GLY A 52 -4.02 -2.27 22.51
CA GLY A 52 -3.89 -2.25 23.96
C GLY A 52 -4.84 -1.28 24.66
N GLY A 53 -4.93 -1.40 26.00
CA GLY A 53 -5.66 -0.45 26.85
C GLY A 53 -4.95 0.90 26.96
N LYS A 54 -5.60 1.87 27.62
CA LYS A 54 -5.15 3.28 27.71
C LYS A 54 -3.66 3.46 28.05
N TRP A 55 -3.17 2.78 29.10
CA TRP A 55 -1.76 2.87 29.51
C TRP A 55 -0.79 2.25 28.50
N SER A 56 -1.17 1.13 27.86
CA SER A 56 -0.34 0.51 26.83
C SER A 56 -0.19 1.41 25.60
N LEU A 57 -1.27 2.09 25.20
CA LEU A 57 -1.24 3.07 24.12
C LEU A 57 -0.39 4.30 24.47
N LEU A 58 -0.53 4.82 25.69
CA LEU A 58 0.26 5.97 26.13
C LEU A 58 1.77 5.70 26.07
N MET A 59 2.20 4.50 26.47
CA MET A 59 3.62 4.10 26.42
C MET A 59 4.17 3.95 24.98
N LYS A 60 3.30 3.89 23.97
CA LYS A 60 3.67 3.76 22.55
C LYS A 60 3.62 5.11 21.79
N ILE A 61 3.35 6.23 22.48
CA ILE A 61 3.16 7.53 21.81
C ILE A 61 4.42 8.04 21.11
N PHE A 62 5.61 7.77 21.66
CA PHE A 62 6.87 8.23 21.09
C PHE A 62 7.33 7.41 19.89
N SER A 63 6.85 6.17 19.79
CA SER A 63 7.10 5.28 18.66
C SER A 63 6.00 4.22 18.63
N ASN A 64 5.10 4.34 17.66
CA ASN A 64 4.02 3.38 17.50
C ASN A 64 4.52 2.19 16.66
N PRO A 65 4.68 0.99 17.24
CA PRO A 65 5.22 -0.17 16.52
C PRO A 65 4.25 -0.73 15.46
N ASN A 66 2.98 -0.31 15.47
CA ASN A 66 1.96 -0.77 14.52
C ASN A 66 1.65 0.26 13.43
N LEU A 67 2.38 1.38 13.39
CA LEU A 67 2.13 2.44 12.42
C LEU A 67 2.61 1.98 11.03
N PRO A 68 1.74 1.97 10.00
CA PRO A 68 2.17 1.72 8.63
C PRO A 68 3.17 2.79 8.18
N GLN A 69 4.23 2.35 7.53
CA GLN A 69 5.26 3.21 6.96
C GLN A 69 4.86 3.66 5.55
N ILE A 70 5.59 4.64 5.01
CA ILE A 70 5.29 5.14 3.66
C ILE A 70 5.38 4.04 2.59
N ASP A 71 6.30 3.08 2.76
CA ASP A 71 6.49 1.96 1.84
C ASP A 71 5.37 0.91 1.91
N ASP A 72 4.56 0.93 2.98
CA ASP A 72 3.33 0.15 3.07
C ASP A 72 2.21 0.76 2.20
N TYR A 73 2.28 2.06 1.93
CA TYR A 73 1.47 2.74 0.94
C TYR A 73 2.17 2.71 -0.42
N TYR A 74 2.99 3.72 -0.71
CA TYR A 74 3.95 3.84 -1.80
C TYR A 74 4.73 5.15 -1.61
N GLU A 75 5.95 5.23 -2.17
CA GLU A 75 6.64 6.51 -2.32
C GLU A 75 5.93 7.33 -3.41
N PRO A 76 5.30 8.48 -3.10
CA PRO A 76 4.66 9.32 -4.10
C PRO A 76 5.70 9.88 -5.06
N PHE A 77 5.38 9.84 -6.36
CA PHE A 77 6.31 10.22 -7.41
C PHE A 77 5.68 11.17 -8.44
N THR A 78 6.54 11.90 -9.12
CA THR A 78 6.24 12.68 -10.32
C THR A 78 7.27 12.36 -11.40
N PHE A 79 7.21 13.03 -12.55
CA PHE A 79 8.19 12.88 -13.62
C PHE A 79 8.82 14.23 -13.99
N ASP A 80 10.05 14.16 -14.46
CA ASP A 80 10.80 15.31 -14.98
C ASP A 80 10.32 15.71 -16.38
N TYR A 81 9.09 16.23 -16.46
CA TYR A 81 8.47 16.60 -17.74
C TYR A 81 9.18 17.78 -18.42
N GLU A 82 9.77 18.70 -17.64
CA GLU A 82 10.49 19.86 -18.17
C GLU A 82 11.70 19.43 -19.02
N HIS A 83 12.37 18.34 -18.66
CA HIS A 83 13.47 17.79 -19.42
C HIS A 83 13.09 17.44 -20.87
N LEU A 84 11.82 17.15 -21.17
CA LEU A 84 11.38 16.90 -22.54
C LEU A 84 11.44 18.16 -23.44
N GLN A 85 11.41 19.35 -22.84
CA GLN A 85 11.41 20.63 -23.54
C GLN A 85 12.77 21.34 -23.47
N SER A 86 13.47 21.20 -22.35
CA SER A 86 14.73 21.90 -22.07
C SER A 86 15.98 21.08 -22.38
N ALA A 87 15.84 19.79 -22.73
CA ALA A 87 17.00 18.94 -23.02
C ALA A 87 17.85 19.52 -24.16
N PRO A 88 19.18 19.59 -23.99
CA PRO A 88 20.08 19.95 -25.07
C PRO A 88 20.11 18.87 -26.15
N GLU A 89 20.66 19.22 -27.31
CA GLU A 89 20.87 18.27 -28.40
C GLU A 89 21.69 17.06 -27.92
N SER A 90 21.19 15.87 -28.22
CA SER A 90 21.70 14.60 -27.74
C SER A 90 21.44 13.52 -28.79
N LYS A 91 22.30 12.50 -28.85
CA LYS A 91 22.08 11.33 -29.71
C LYS A 91 20.89 10.49 -29.26
N ALA A 92 20.59 10.50 -27.96
CA ALA A 92 19.46 9.79 -27.37
C ALA A 92 18.28 10.75 -27.18
N ALA A 93 17.07 10.27 -27.45
CA ALA A 93 15.85 11.03 -27.20
C ALA A 93 15.70 11.33 -25.70
N PRO A 94 15.28 12.56 -25.33
CA PRO A 94 15.02 12.89 -23.92
C PRO A 94 13.83 12.09 -23.39
N THR A 95 13.85 11.79 -22.08
CA THR A 95 12.78 11.05 -21.41
C THR A 95 12.46 11.70 -20.06
N ALA A 96 11.17 11.73 -19.69
CA ALA A 96 10.74 12.20 -18.38
C ALA A 96 10.92 11.06 -17.37
N ARG A 97 11.97 11.13 -16.55
CA ARG A 97 12.27 10.09 -15.55
C ARG A 97 11.59 10.37 -14.21
N PRO A 98 11.27 9.33 -13.43
CA PRO A 98 10.55 9.49 -12.17
C PRO A 98 11.41 10.21 -11.12
N ARG A 99 10.73 11.00 -10.29
CA ARG A 99 11.28 11.72 -9.13
C ARG A 99 10.39 11.53 -7.92
N SER A 100 11.01 11.34 -6.77
CA SER A 100 10.31 11.26 -5.48
C SER A 100 9.72 12.61 -5.10
N LEU A 101 8.46 12.62 -4.66
CA LEU A 101 7.83 13.80 -4.05
C LEU A 101 8.23 13.97 -2.58
N ILE A 102 8.86 12.97 -1.97
CA ILE A 102 9.38 13.04 -0.59
C ILE A 102 10.78 13.65 -0.57
N THR A 103 11.68 13.13 -1.41
CA THR A 103 13.10 13.50 -1.38
C THR A 103 13.50 14.47 -2.50
N GLY A 104 12.67 14.60 -3.54
CA GLY A 104 13.01 15.34 -4.76
C GLY A 104 14.04 14.63 -5.67
N GLN A 105 14.59 13.51 -5.20
CA GLN A 105 15.63 12.77 -5.90
C GLN A 105 15.07 11.97 -7.07
N ARG A 106 15.93 11.67 -8.03
CA ARG A 106 15.60 10.82 -9.17
C ARG A 106 15.44 9.39 -8.69
N MET A 107 14.34 8.75 -9.09
CA MET A 107 14.12 7.33 -8.84
C MET A 107 14.71 6.52 -10.00
N GLU A 108 15.31 5.37 -9.69
CA GLU A 108 15.76 4.44 -10.72
C GLU A 108 14.55 3.78 -11.40
N LYS A 109 13.60 3.31 -10.59
CA LYS A 109 12.39 2.62 -11.01
C LYS A 109 11.25 2.92 -10.02
N ILE A 110 10.02 2.94 -10.51
CA ILE A 110 8.83 2.91 -9.66
C ILE A 110 8.53 1.45 -9.34
N GLU A 111 8.47 1.10 -8.06
CA GLU A 111 8.32 -0.30 -7.61
C GLU A 111 6.93 -0.62 -7.05
N TRP A 112 6.12 0.40 -6.75
CA TRP A 112 4.77 0.24 -6.22
C TRP A 112 3.90 1.48 -6.49
N GLY A 113 2.60 1.33 -6.27
CA GLY A 113 1.60 2.40 -6.38
C GLY A 113 0.30 2.04 -5.66
N PRO A 114 -0.65 2.98 -5.53
CA PRO A 114 -1.87 2.80 -4.74
C PRO A 114 -2.85 1.77 -5.33
N ASN A 115 -2.68 1.42 -6.61
CA ASN A 115 -3.50 0.44 -7.34
C ASN A 115 -2.63 -0.58 -8.09
N TRP A 116 -1.50 -0.99 -7.50
CA TRP A 116 -0.49 -1.82 -8.19
C TRP A 116 -0.99 -3.22 -8.61
N GLU A 117 -2.00 -3.74 -7.92
CA GLU A 117 -2.58 -5.07 -8.14
C GLU A 117 -3.81 -5.04 -9.08
N GLU A 118 -4.06 -3.92 -9.75
CA GLU A 118 -5.19 -3.71 -10.65
C GLU A 118 -5.31 -4.83 -11.70
N ILE A 119 -6.55 -5.29 -11.95
CA ILE A 119 -6.88 -6.30 -12.99
C ILE A 119 -5.99 -7.55 -12.84
N LEU A 120 -5.83 -8.02 -11.60
CA LEU A 120 -5.02 -9.19 -11.24
C LEU A 120 -3.52 -9.01 -11.56
N GLY A 121 -3.04 -7.78 -11.54
CA GLY A 121 -1.64 -7.43 -11.75
C GLY A 121 -0.69 -8.15 -10.77
N GLY A 122 0.29 -8.85 -11.32
CA GLY A 122 1.26 -9.64 -10.55
C GLY A 122 0.86 -11.10 -10.36
N GLU A 123 1.83 -11.89 -9.88
CA GLU A 123 1.68 -13.33 -9.68
C GLU A 123 0.56 -13.65 -8.68
N PHE A 124 -0.22 -14.70 -8.96
CA PHE A 124 -1.26 -15.17 -8.05
C PHE A 124 -0.69 -15.54 -6.66
N SER A 125 0.54 -16.07 -6.58
CA SER A 125 1.23 -16.37 -5.31
C SER A 125 1.36 -15.15 -4.38
N LYS A 126 1.50 -13.95 -4.94
CA LYS A 126 1.55 -12.68 -4.18
C LYS A 126 0.16 -12.20 -3.83
N ARG A 127 -0.76 -12.20 -4.80
CA ARG A 127 -2.15 -11.75 -4.62
C ARG A 127 -2.95 -12.65 -3.67
N SER A 128 -2.65 -13.95 -3.62
CA SER A 128 -3.30 -14.93 -2.74
C SER A 128 -2.90 -14.82 -1.25
N GLN A 129 -1.99 -13.90 -0.92
CA GLN A 129 -1.72 -13.46 0.45
C GLN A 129 -2.85 -12.58 1.01
N ASP A 130 -3.87 -12.27 0.19
CA ASP A 130 -5.13 -11.68 0.64
C ASP A 130 -5.66 -12.37 1.90
N ALA A 131 -5.92 -11.58 2.95
CA ALA A 131 -6.39 -12.08 4.24
C ALA A 131 -7.73 -12.83 4.12
N ASN A 132 -8.56 -12.51 3.12
CA ASN A 132 -9.83 -13.17 2.87
C ASN A 132 -9.67 -14.62 2.37
N LEU A 133 -8.48 -14.99 1.89
CA LEU A 133 -8.15 -16.34 1.49
C LEU A 133 -7.42 -17.13 2.59
N ALA A 134 -7.24 -16.59 3.80
CA ALA A 134 -6.48 -17.25 4.86
C ALA A 134 -7.04 -18.63 5.27
N ASN A 135 -8.37 -18.80 5.20
CA ASN A 135 -9.06 -20.05 5.57
C ASN A 135 -9.32 -20.98 4.37
N PHE A 136 -8.88 -20.62 3.17
CA PHE A 136 -9.01 -21.48 2.00
C PHE A 136 -7.95 -22.58 2.09
N GLU A 137 -8.37 -23.83 1.87
CA GLU A 137 -7.44 -24.93 1.68
C GLU A 137 -6.56 -24.66 0.46
N GLN A 138 -5.32 -25.17 0.46
CA GLN A 138 -4.40 -24.96 -0.66
C GLN A 138 -5.01 -25.40 -1.99
N VAL A 139 -5.74 -26.51 -2.00
CA VAL A 139 -6.45 -27.03 -3.20
C VAL A 139 -7.46 -26.00 -3.74
N GLN A 140 -8.16 -25.26 -2.88
CA GLN A 140 -9.11 -24.23 -3.29
C GLN A 140 -8.39 -23.01 -3.87
N LYS A 141 -7.23 -22.64 -3.32
CA LYS A 141 -6.40 -21.56 -3.87
C LYS A 141 -5.83 -21.93 -5.23
N ASP A 142 -5.40 -23.18 -5.39
CA ASP A 142 -4.84 -23.68 -6.66
C ASP A 142 -5.91 -23.66 -7.77
N MET A 143 -7.16 -24.01 -7.46
CA MET A 143 -8.27 -23.91 -8.41
C MET A 143 -8.50 -22.47 -8.90
N VAL A 144 -8.56 -21.49 -8.00
CA VAL A 144 -8.82 -20.08 -8.40
C VAL A 144 -7.61 -19.40 -9.03
N GLY A 145 -6.42 -20.00 -8.90
CA GLY A 145 -5.18 -19.51 -9.49
C GLY A 145 -4.91 -20.05 -10.90
N GLN A 146 -5.62 -21.09 -11.34
CA GLN A 146 -5.46 -21.69 -12.66
C GLN A 146 -6.23 -20.93 -13.73
N PHE A 147 -5.67 -20.88 -14.94
CA PHE A 147 -6.42 -20.45 -16.12
C PHE A 147 -7.33 -21.59 -16.57
N GLU A 148 -8.59 -21.29 -16.88
CA GLU A 148 -9.56 -22.26 -17.39
C GLU A 148 -9.20 -22.62 -18.84
N ASN A 149 -8.79 -23.87 -19.07
CA ASN A 149 -8.51 -24.45 -20.40
C ASN A 149 -9.60 -25.44 -20.79
#